data_AF-A0A967MG55-F1
#
_entry.id   AF-A0A967MG55-F1
#
_cell.length_a   1.000
_cell.length_b   1.000
_cell.length_c   1.000
_cell.angle_alpha   90.00
_cell.angle_beta   90.00
_cell.angle_gamma   90.00
#
_symmetry.space_group_name_H-M   'P 1'
#
loop_
_entity.id
_entity.type
_entity.pdbx_description
1 polymer ?
#
loop_
_entity_poly.entity_id
_entity_poly.type
_entity_poly.pdbx_seq_one_letter_code
_entity_poly.pdbx_strand_id
1 'polypeptide(L)' 'VHAFKLGASQAVPAIEVEAEQVPAPPAMTVSAAELEAGGALYTRFCGVCHGVGAIGGG' A
#
# COMPACT_ATOMS: atom_id res chain seq x y z
N VAL A 1 18.53 -11.65 -3.25
CA VAL A 1 19.17 -11.57 -4.59
C VAL A 1 18.73 -12.79 -5.39
N HIS A 2 18.22 -12.61 -6.61
CA HIS A 2 17.87 -13.69 -7.51
C HIS A 2 18.84 -13.71 -8.70
N ALA A 3 19.21 -14.91 -9.17
CA ALA A 3 20.12 -15.10 -10.31
C ALA A 3 19.44 -15.96 -11.38
N PHE A 4 19.69 -15.66 -12.66
CA PHE A 4 18.98 -16.23 -13.81
C PHE A 4 19.94 -16.76 -14.88
N LYS A 5 19.51 -17.76 -15.68
CA LYS A 5 20.24 -18.27 -16.87
C LYS A 5 19.27 -18.79 -17.95
N LEU A 6 19.71 -18.85 -19.20
CA LEU A 6 18.92 -19.42 -20.31
C LEU A 6 18.59 -20.91 -20.04
N GLY A 7 17.35 -21.30 -20.31
CA GLY A 7 16.87 -22.67 -20.09
C GLY A 7 16.65 -23.06 -18.63
N ALA A 8 16.76 -22.13 -17.68
CA ALA A 8 16.37 -22.37 -16.30
C ALA A 8 14.85 -22.58 -16.19
N SER A 9 14.43 -23.52 -15.35
CA SER A 9 13.03 -23.86 -15.07
C SER A 9 12.73 -23.91 -13.57
N GLN A 10 13.65 -23.38 -12.75
CA GLN A 10 13.49 -23.32 -11.30
C GLN A 10 12.31 -22.41 -10.92
N ALA A 11 11.47 -22.89 -10.01
CA ALA A 11 10.42 -22.09 -9.40
C ALA A 11 11.02 -21.03 -8.47
N VAL A 12 10.38 -19.86 -8.42
CA VAL A 12 10.67 -18.84 -7.40
C VAL A 12 10.13 -19.35 -6.06
N PRO A 13 10.81 -19.10 -4.92
CA PRO A 13 10.25 -19.39 -3.61
C PRO A 13 8.87 -18.78 -3.46
N ALA A 14 7.92 -19.55 -2.93
CA ALA A 14 6.61 -19.04 -2.60
C ALA A 14 6.73 -17.98 -1.50
N ILE A 15 5.98 -16.90 -1.64
CA ILE A 15 5.70 -15.98 -0.54
C ILE A 15 4.39 -16.44 0.06
N GLU A 16 4.42 -16.88 1.31
CA GLU A 16 3.21 -17.13 2.08
C GLU A 16 2.58 -15.77 2.41
N VAL A 17 1.40 -15.52 1.85
CA VAL A 17 0.63 -14.31 2.13
C VAL A 17 -0.35 -14.66 3.23
N GLU A 18 -0.04 -14.25 4.46
CA GLU A 18 -1.02 -14.28 5.54
C GLU A 18 -2.05 -13.17 5.26
N ALA A 19 -3.34 -13.48 5.38
CA ALA A 19 -4.36 -12.46 5.34
C ALA A 19 -4.33 -11.69 6.66
N GLU A 20 -3.70 -10.51 6.66
CA GLU A 20 -3.72 -9.59 7.80
C GLU A 20 -5.18 -9.27 8.17
N GLN A 21 -5.56 -9.50 9.43
CA GLN A 21 -6.87 -9.07 9.91
C GLN A 21 -6.85 -7.55 10.12
N VAL A 22 -7.27 -6.82 9.09
CA VAL A 22 -7.39 -5.37 9.17
C VAL A 22 -8.58 -5.01 10.07
N PRO A 23 -8.39 -4.28 11.18
CA PRO A 23 -9.49 -3.87 12.04
C PRO A 23 -10.41 -2.90 11.28
N ALA A 24 -11.68 -2.87 11.65
CA ALA A 24 -12.61 -1.89 11.11
C ALA A 24 -12.10 -0.46 11.40
N PRO A 25 -12.16 0.46 10.43
CA PRO A 25 -11.74 1.83 10.65
C PRO A 25 -12.65 2.51 11.70
N PRO A 26 -12.12 3.47 12.47
CA PRO A 26 -12.94 4.27 13.37
C PRO A 26 -13.95 5.11 12.58
N ALA A 27 -15.00 5.58 13.25
CA ALA A 27 -15.96 6.50 12.65
C ALA A 27 -15.27 7.81 12.24
N MET A 28 -15.56 8.28 11.02
CA MET A 28 -15.04 9.55 10.52
C MET A 28 -15.87 10.71 11.07
N THR A 29 -15.24 11.60 11.85
CA THR A 29 -15.93 12.72 12.52
C THR A 29 -15.55 14.10 11.98
N VAL A 30 -14.86 14.15 10.84
CA VAL A 30 -14.43 15.40 10.20
C VAL A 30 -15.47 15.91 9.19
N SER A 31 -15.44 17.21 8.91
CA SER A 31 -16.20 17.78 7.80
C SER A 31 -15.59 17.42 6.44
N ALA A 32 -16.38 17.54 5.37
CA ALA A 32 -15.90 17.32 4.01
C ALA A 32 -14.74 18.27 3.61
N ALA A 33 -14.76 19.51 4.10
CA ALA A 33 -13.72 20.49 3.82
C ALA A 33 -12.37 20.12 4.47
N GLU A 34 -12.41 19.63 5.71
CA GLU A 34 -11.21 19.14 6.41
C GLU A 34 -10.66 17.88 5.73
N LEU A 35 -11.53 16.98 5.28
CA LEU A 35 -11.14 15.79 4.55
C LEU A 35 -10.40 16.13 3.25
N GLU A 36 -10.93 17.08 2.47
CA GLU A 36 -10.31 17.53 1.22
C GLU A 36 -8.94 18.19 1.47
N ALA A 37 -8.86 19.07 2.46
CA ALA A 37 -7.61 19.70 2.85
C ALA A 37 -6.55 18.67 3.27
N GLY A 38 -6.96 17.66 4.07
CA GLY A 38 -6.09 16.55 4.45
C GLY A 38 -5.64 15.70 3.27
N GLY A 39 -6.54 15.42 2.31
CA GLY A 39 -6.24 14.71 1.08
C GLY A 39 -5.18 15.41 0.21
N ALA A 40 -5.28 16.74 0.08
CA ALA A 40 -4.30 17.55 -0.64
C ALA A 40 -2.92 17.52 0.04
N LEU A 41 -2.87 17.60 1.37
CA LEU A 41 -1.62 17.49 2.14
C LEU A 41 -1.00 16.10 2.00
N TYR A 42 -1.80 15.04 2.16
CA TYR A 42 -1.35 13.66 2.02
C TYR A 42 -0.75 13.43 0.62
N THR A 43 -1.45 13.88 -0.42
CA THR A 43 -0.99 13.75 -1.82
C THR A 43 0.36 14.42 -2.01
N ARG A 44 0.54 15.62 -1.43
CA ARG A 44 1.77 16.41 -1.60
C ARG A 44 2.97 15.85 -0.85
N PHE A 45 2.77 15.29 0.35
CA PHE A 45 3.88 14.98 1.25
C PHE A 45 4.05 13.49 1.56
N CYS A 46 2.98 12.71 1.51
CA CYS A 46 2.97 11.33 2.00
C CYS A 46 2.85 10.31 0.85
N GLY A 47 2.08 10.64 -0.19
CA GLY A 47 1.70 9.71 -1.26
C GLY A 47 2.86 9.15 -2.09
N VAL A 48 4.02 9.81 -2.08
CA VAL A 48 5.22 9.33 -2.80
C VAL A 48 5.81 8.05 -2.18
N CYS A 49 5.65 7.85 -0.88
CA CYS A 49 6.13 6.66 -0.17
C CYS A 49 4.97 5.73 0.23
N HIS A 50 3.84 6.30 0.66
CA HIS A 50 2.70 5.53 1.19
C HIS A 50 1.61 5.23 0.14
N GLY A 51 1.86 5.57 -1.13
CA GLY A 51 0.94 5.32 -2.23
C GLY A 51 -0.13 6.41 -2.41
N VAL A 52 -0.55 6.59 -3.66
CA VAL A 52 -1.55 7.58 -4.05
C VAL A 52 -2.90 7.21 -3.42
N GLY A 53 -3.56 8.19 -2.79
CA GLY A 53 -4.85 7.97 -2.13
C GLY A 53 -4.80 7.01 -0.94
N ALA A 54 -3.63 6.86 -0.30
CA ALA A 54 -3.38 5.88 0.75
C ALA A 54 -3.53 4.41 0.32
N ILE A 55 -3.32 4.15 -0.97
CA ILE A 55 -3.29 2.80 -1.55
C ILE A 55 -1.83 2.39 -1.74
N GLY A 56 -1.28 1.69 -0.74
CA GLY A 56 0.05 1.08 -0.80
C GLY A 56 0.04 -0.29 -1.48
N GLY A 57 1.18 -0.66 -2.08
CA GLY A 57 1.46 -2.06 -2.41
C GLY A 57 2.08 -2.70 -1.17
N GLY A 58 1.40 -3.70 -0.60
CA GLY A 58 1.89 -4.43 0.58
C GLY A 58 3.29 -5.00 0.42
#